data_AF-A0A1I6TCU1-F1
#
_entry.id   AF-A0A1I6TCU1-F1
#
_cell.length_a   1.000
_cell.length_b   1.000
_cell.length_c   1.000
_cell.angle_alpha   90.00
_cell.angle_beta   90.00
_cell.angle_gamma   90.00
#
_symmetry.space_group_name_H-M   'P 1'
#
loop_
_entity.id
_entity.type
_entity.pdbx_description
1 polymer ?
#
loop_
_entity_poly.entity_id
_entity_poly.type
_entity_poly.pdbx_seq_one_letter_code
_entity_poly.pdbx_strand_id
1 'polypeptide(L)' 'MSDGHHPIRWHEADPIQKAVDALRARGHTVEPWTGGLPYWLVDGETLTDGDLLALAVRVNLMDSTSTKLH' A
#
# COMPACT_ATOMS: atom_id res chain seq x y z
N MET A 1 -16.41 -40.34 0.65
CA MET A 1 -16.71 -38.97 1.13
C MET A 1 -15.61 -38.09 0.57
N SER A 2 -15.90 -37.42 -0.54
CA SER A 2 -14.96 -36.54 -1.25
C SER A 2 -15.40 -35.11 -1.02
N ASP A 3 -14.53 -34.30 -0.43
CA ASP A 3 -14.46 -32.84 -0.57
C ASP A 3 -13.12 -32.45 0.10
N GLY A 4 -12.01 -32.19 -0.61
CA GLY A 4 -11.91 -31.69 -1.98
C GLY A 4 -11.86 -30.16 -2.05
N HIS A 5 -11.51 -29.44 -0.98
CA HIS A 5 -11.14 -28.04 -1.09
C HIS A 5 -10.32 -27.59 0.14
N HIS A 6 -8.98 -27.63 0.03
CA HIS A 6 -8.19 -26.67 0.77
C HIS A 6 -8.58 -25.29 0.23
N PRO A 7 -9.17 -24.37 1.02
CA PRO A 7 -9.23 -23.00 0.59
C PRO A 7 -7.78 -22.53 0.56
N ILE A 8 -7.19 -22.49 -0.62
CA ILE A 8 -6.13 -21.52 -0.90
C ILE A 8 -6.68 -20.20 -0.39
N ARG A 9 -6.21 -19.76 0.79
CA ARG A 9 -6.54 -18.44 1.30
C ARG A 9 -5.87 -17.51 0.31
N TRP A 10 -6.65 -17.15 -0.71
CA TRP A 10 -6.32 -16.23 -1.78
C TRP A 10 -5.43 -15.15 -1.21
N HIS A 11 -4.26 -14.96 -1.82
CA HIS A 11 -3.31 -13.89 -1.55
C HIS A 11 -4.03 -12.74 -0.85
N GLU A 12 -3.88 -12.67 0.48
CA GLU A 12 -4.31 -11.51 1.23
C GLU A 12 -3.42 -10.41 0.67
N ALA A 13 -3.94 -9.67 -0.32
CA ALA A 13 -3.17 -8.77 -1.16
C ALA A 13 -2.20 -7.99 -0.28
N ASP A 14 -0.91 -8.13 -0.56
CA ASP A 14 0.16 -7.73 0.35
C ASP A 14 -0.15 -6.32 0.88
N PRO A 15 -0.14 -6.13 2.20
CA PRO A 15 -0.51 -4.85 2.80
C PRO A 15 0.37 -3.70 2.26
N ILE A 16 1.60 -4.02 1.89
CA ILE A 16 2.52 -3.14 1.17
C ILE A 16 1.97 -2.74 -0.20
N GLN A 17 1.50 -3.70 -0.99
CA GLN A 17 0.94 -3.41 -2.32
C GLN A 17 -0.31 -2.54 -2.24
N LYS A 18 -1.15 -2.73 -1.22
CA LYS A 18 -2.29 -1.83 -0.95
C LYS A 18 -1.84 -0.41 -0.58
N ALA A 19 -0.77 -0.30 0.20
CA ALA A 19 -0.19 1.00 0.56
C ALA A 19 0.36 1.71 -0.68
N VAL A 20 1.10 1.01 -1.53
CA VAL A 20 1.60 1.52 -2.82
C VAL A 20 0.43 2.02 -3.69
N ASP A 21 -0.63 1.23 -3.83
CA ASP A 21 -1.80 1.61 -4.63
C ASP A 21 -2.50 2.86 -4.09
N ALA A 22 -2.70 2.95 -2.78
CA ALA A 22 -3.30 4.11 -2.12
C ALA A 22 -2.46 5.40 -2.31
N LEU A 23 -1.13 5.29 -2.22
CA LEU A 23 -0.24 6.43 -2.46
C LEU A 23 -0.28 6.87 -3.93
N ARG A 24 -0.24 5.91 -4.87
CA ARG A 24 -0.33 6.21 -6.31
C ARG A 24 -1.68 6.81 -6.70
N ALA A 25 -2.78 6.34 -6.11
CA ALA A 25 -4.11 6.92 -6.31
C ALA A 25 -4.18 8.40 -5.88
N ARG A 26 -3.24 8.84 -5.03
CA ARG A 26 -3.12 10.23 -4.57
C ARG A 26 -2.10 11.06 -5.33
N GLY A 27 -1.48 10.47 -6.36
CA GLY A 27 -0.51 11.15 -7.19
C GLY A 27 0.92 11.11 -6.65
N HIS A 28 1.17 10.35 -5.58
CA HIS A 28 2.55 10.08 -5.15
C HIS A 28 3.24 9.12 -6.11
N THR A 29 4.50 9.41 -6.44
CA THR A 29 5.31 8.52 -7.26
C THR A 29 5.95 7.47 -6.35
N VAL A 30 5.52 6.20 -6.46
CA VAL A 30 6.05 5.10 -5.64
C VAL A 30 6.79 4.09 -6.51
N GLU A 31 8.09 3.89 -6.24
CA GLU A 31 8.97 2.99 -6.99
C GLU A 31 9.73 2.04 -6.05
N PRO A 32 9.89 0.75 -6.42
CA PRO A 32 10.69 -0.18 -5.63
C PRO A 32 12.18 0.16 -5.75
N TRP A 33 12.91 0.17 -4.63
CA TRP A 33 14.35 0.38 -4.65
C TRP A 33 15.07 -0.85 -5.20
N THR A 34 15.78 -0.70 -6.32
CA THR A 34 16.48 -1.81 -7.01
C THR A 34 17.78 -2.25 -6.34
N GLY A 35 18.17 -1.63 -5.22
CA GLY A 35 19.45 -1.89 -4.52
C GLY A 35 19.48 -3.10 -3.57
N GLY A 36 18.50 -4.01 -3.63
CA GLY A 36 18.49 -5.25 -2.83
C GLY A 36 18.12 -5.06 -1.35
N LEU A 37 17.71 -3.86 -0.96
CA LEU A 37 17.17 -3.55 0.36
C LEU A 37 15.66 -3.29 0.22
N PRO A 38 14.83 -3.64 1.22
CA PRO A 38 13.38 -3.47 1.18
C PRO A 38 12.98 -2.00 1.42
N TYR A 39 13.42 -1.12 0.53
CA TYR A 39 13.09 0.29 0.54
C TYR A 39 12.21 0.64 -0.66
N TRP A 40 11.42 1.68 -0.48
CA TRP A 40 10.54 2.25 -1.48
C TRP A 40 10.90 3.72 -1.67
N LEU A 41 10.98 4.16 -2.92
CA LEU A 41 11.10 5.57 -3.27
C LEU A 41 9.69 6.15 -3.39
N VAL A 42 9.36 7.13 -2.55
CA VAL A 42 8.10 7.88 -2.61
C VAL A 42 8.43 9.35 -2.86
N ASP A 43 8.08 9.86 -4.05
CA ASP A 43 8.38 11.24 -4.48
C ASP A 43 9.86 11.65 -4.33
N GLY A 44 10.77 10.68 -4.49
CA GLY A 44 12.21 10.88 -4.32
C GLY A 44 12.75 10.67 -2.90
N GLU A 45 11.88 10.37 -1.93
CA GLU A 45 12.28 10.02 -0.55
C GLU A 45 12.28 8.50 -0.34
N THR A 46 13.36 7.97 0.24
CA THR A 46 13.45 6.55 0.59
C THR A 46 12.71 6.25 1.89
N LEU A 47 11.70 5.39 1.82
CA LEU A 47 10.89 4.91 2.94
C LEU A 47 11.08 3.41 3.14
N THR A 48 11.00 2.98 4.40
CA THR A 48 10.86 1.56 4.73
C THR A 48 9.45 1.06 4.43
N ASP A 49 9.25 -0.26 4.41
CA ASP A 49 7.91 -0.87 4.38
C ASP A 49 6.97 -0.31 5.46
N GLY A 50 7.50 -0.08 6.68
CA GLY A 50 6.73 0.46 7.80
C GLY A 50 6.34 1.93 7.61
N ASP A 51 7.26 2.75 7.11
CA ASP A 51 6.99 4.15 6.81
C ASP A 51 6.00 4.31 5.64
N LEU A 52 6.13 3.46 4.61
CA LEU A 52 5.20 3.39 3.49
C LEU A 52 3.77 3.07 3.97
N LEU A 53 3.62 2.06 4.82
CA LEU A 53 2.33 1.69 5.42
C LEU A 53 1.75 2.83 6.26
N ALA A 54 2.57 3.45 7.11
CA ALA A 54 2.15 4.58 7.94
C ALA A 54 1.70 5.77 7.08
N LEU A 55 2.43 6.07 6.00
CA LEU A 55 2.09 7.15 5.07
C LEU A 55 0.78 6.85 4.34
N ALA A 56 0.61 5.64 3.81
CA ALA A 56 -0.62 5.25 3.14
C ALA A 56 -1.85 5.34 4.06
N VAL A 57 -1.72 4.92 5.32
CA VAL A 57 -2.79 5.08 6.32
C VAL A 57 -3.11 6.55 6.57
N ARG A 58 -2.10 7.40 6.78
CA ARG A 58 -2.30 8.84 7.01
C ARG A 58 -2.98 9.51 5.81
N VAL A 59 -2.48 9.26 4.61
CA VAL A 59 -3.01 9.83 3.38
C VAL A 59 -4.46 9.37 3.17
N ASN A 60 -4.76 8.08 3.35
CA ASN A 60 -6.11 7.53 3.21
C ASN A 60 -7.11 8.10 4.25
N LEU A 61 -6.66 8.37 5.48
CA LEU A 61 -7.47 9.02 6.52
C LEU A 61 -7.76 10.50 6.23
N MET A 62 -6.78 11.25 5.70
CA MET A 62 -6.94 12.69 5.46
C MET A 62 -7.99 13.03 4.39
N ASP A 63 -8.21 12.14 3.43
CA ASP A 63 -9.16 12.36 2.32
C ASP A 63 -10.56 11.85 2.57
N SER A 64 -10.67 10.85 3.47
CA SER A 64 -11.96 10.47 4.05
C SER A 64 -12.63 11.66 4.77
N THR A 65 -11.86 12.71 5.10
CA THR A 65 -12.36 13.96 5.69
C THR A 65 -12.49 15.10 4.66
N SER A 66 -12.04 14.89 3.43
CA SER A 66 -12.03 15.90 2.37
C SER A 66 -13.12 15.65 1.33
N THR A 67 -14.37 15.57 1.77
CA THR A 67 -15.60 15.96 1.04
C THR A 67 -16.77 15.63 1.97
N LYS A 68 -17.60 16.56 2.41
CA LYS A 68 -18.32 17.54 1.59
C LYS A 68 -18.86 18.65 2.52
N LEU A 69 -18.25 19.85 2.45
CA LEU A 69 -19.01 21.07 2.73
C LEU A 69 -19.73 21.42 1.42
N HIS A 70 -21.03 21.15 1.36
CA HIS A 70 -21.95 21.74 0.40
C HIS A 70 -23.27 22.02 1.12
#